data_AF-A0A1U8HUM2-F1
#
_entry.id   AF-A0A1U8HUM2-F1
#
_cell.length_a   1.000
_cell.length_b   1.000
_cell.length_c   1.000
_cell.angle_alpha   90.00
_cell.angle_beta   90.00
_cell.angle_gamma   90.00
#
_symmetry.space_group_name_H-M   'P 1'
#
loop_
_entity.id
_entity.type
_entity.pdbx_description
1 polymer ?
#
loop_
_entity_poly.entity_id
_entity_poly.type
_entity_poly.pdbx_seq_one_letter_code
_entity_poly.pdbx_strand_id
1 'polypeptide(L)'
;MQSVLDIEDTDVKIRNMEWAIQHQTLPLKDEKKFIRDIKQLKHTREKLSSTTSRQDENQQGLDLKERLKSLKKEADQFKARLKNTEAITKAAKRKYYEETEKLSKLQYQFKAANDIQQEAYAQLQCLKKQSHEKSKHFWQYKDDLNKANELASKGYKVALQNFCINQVEKFMDLWNNNDEFRKEYVRCNERSTLWRLRTLDGRALGPGEVPPIEHKRKWRWQKAEKVLAAKVVEKKKFMQSAPTESVSATASNRGKIKEAEEEKPKRTEEEESDRKAEELSKEDEAAKSKDQRRSEEVAKAKEALERKRGKAEKAKAREAKRAANEAVAKPPQNFRHSQHREKTSAEEAKARNCRRRLHQHQHPPLTSPVAGISSGVDKNINVA
;
A
#
# COMPACT_ATOMS: atom_id res chain seq x y z
N MET A 1 -2.97 82.79 -9.89
CA MET A 1 -1.60 83.34 -9.76
C MET A 1 -1.46 84.78 -10.22
N GLN A 2 -2.29 85.31 -11.14
CA GLN A 2 -2.21 86.73 -11.53
C GLN A 2 -2.47 87.75 -10.39
N SER A 3 -3.22 87.42 -9.33
CA SER A 3 -3.57 88.38 -8.27
C SER A 3 -2.44 88.66 -7.26
N VAL A 4 -1.54 87.70 -7.04
CA VAL A 4 -0.41 87.87 -6.10
C VAL A 4 0.65 88.79 -6.71
N LEU A 5 0.90 88.66 -8.01
CA LEU A 5 1.72 89.58 -8.79
C LEU A 5 1.17 91.01 -8.73
N ASP A 6 -0.16 91.18 -8.76
CA ASP A 6 -0.81 92.50 -8.67
C ASP A 6 -0.65 93.16 -7.27
N ILE A 7 -0.62 92.35 -6.20
CA ILE A 7 -0.35 92.84 -4.82
C ILE A 7 1.13 93.20 -4.64
N GLU A 8 2.03 92.39 -5.17
CA GLU A 8 3.48 92.63 -5.11
C GLU A 8 3.90 93.83 -5.99
N ASP A 9 3.29 93.98 -7.17
CA ASP A 9 3.50 95.10 -8.09
C ASP A 9 2.96 96.42 -7.52
N THR A 10 1.82 96.39 -6.83
CA THR A 10 1.31 97.57 -6.10
C THR A 10 2.22 97.97 -4.94
N ASP A 11 2.84 97.01 -4.25
CA ASP A 11 3.84 97.26 -3.19
C ASP A 11 5.16 97.84 -3.73
N VAL A 12 5.63 97.40 -4.91
CA VAL A 12 6.79 98.02 -5.59
C VAL A 12 6.47 99.46 -5.98
N LYS A 13 5.28 99.72 -6.53
CA LYS A 13 4.85 101.06 -6.96
C LYS A 13 4.69 102.03 -5.79
N ILE A 14 4.16 101.57 -4.65
CA ILE A 14 4.09 102.34 -3.41
C ILE A 14 5.50 102.72 -2.95
N ARG A 15 6.42 101.75 -2.86
CA ARG A 15 7.82 102.00 -2.45
C ARG A 15 8.53 102.99 -3.36
N ASN A 16 8.35 102.88 -4.67
CA ASN A 16 8.98 103.79 -5.64
C ASN A 16 8.47 105.24 -5.50
N MET A 17 7.18 105.45 -5.27
CA MET A 17 6.63 106.79 -5.05
C MET A 17 7.00 107.36 -3.68
N GLU A 18 7.06 106.53 -2.64
CA GLU A 18 7.55 106.94 -1.31
C GLU A 18 9.03 107.35 -1.38
N TRP A 19 9.85 106.60 -2.13
CA TRP A 19 11.25 106.93 -2.40
C TRP A 19 11.39 108.25 -3.18
N ALA A 20 10.55 108.49 -4.20
CA ALA A 20 10.54 109.74 -4.95
C ALA A 20 10.19 110.95 -4.06
N ILE A 21 9.25 110.82 -3.12
CA ILE A 21 8.92 111.87 -2.15
C ILE A 21 10.11 112.15 -1.21
N GLN A 22 10.80 111.11 -0.74
CA GLN A 22 11.86 111.24 0.26
C GLN A 22 13.18 111.77 -0.32
N HIS A 23 13.47 111.49 -1.59
CA HIS A 23 14.82 111.68 -2.15
C HIS A 23 14.87 112.56 -3.41
N GLN A 24 13.73 112.98 -3.96
CA GLN A 24 13.69 113.89 -5.12
C GLN A 24 13.06 115.22 -4.71
N THR A 25 13.61 116.33 -5.20
CA THR A 25 13.01 117.66 -5.04
C THR A 25 11.88 117.84 -6.04
N LEU A 26 10.63 117.70 -5.58
CA LEU A 26 9.43 117.78 -6.41
C LEU A 26 8.61 119.05 -6.08
N PRO A 27 7.89 119.63 -7.07
CA PRO A 27 6.90 120.66 -6.80
C PRO A 27 5.79 120.13 -5.88
N LEU A 28 5.32 120.96 -4.94
CA LEU A 28 4.25 120.66 -3.96
C LEU A 28 2.96 120.07 -4.56
N LYS A 29 2.68 120.34 -5.85
CA LYS A 29 1.52 119.79 -6.56
C LYS A 29 1.69 118.30 -6.87
N ASP A 30 2.91 117.88 -7.21
CA ASP A 30 3.25 116.51 -7.59
C ASP A 30 3.41 115.62 -6.36
N GLU A 31 4.00 116.14 -5.28
CA GLU A 31 4.08 115.45 -3.99
C GLU A 31 2.68 115.15 -3.42
N LYS A 32 1.78 116.13 -3.44
CA LYS A 32 0.37 115.95 -3.04
C LYS A 32 -0.39 114.99 -3.97
N LYS A 33 0.04 114.83 -5.23
CA LYS A 33 -0.48 113.82 -6.14
C LYS A 33 0.02 112.43 -5.73
N PHE A 34 1.33 112.26 -5.53
CA PHE A 34 1.90 110.99 -5.06
C PHE A 34 1.30 110.52 -3.73
N ILE A 35 1.08 111.40 -2.76
CA ILE A 35 0.45 111.03 -1.49
C ILE A 35 -0.99 110.50 -1.67
N ARG A 36 -1.77 111.11 -2.58
CA ARG A 36 -3.13 110.63 -2.89
C ARG A 36 -3.08 109.29 -3.61
N ASP A 37 -2.19 109.16 -4.59
CA ASP A 37 -2.00 107.94 -5.36
C ASP A 37 -1.54 106.78 -4.44
N ILE A 38 -0.62 107.03 -3.50
CA ILE A 38 -0.20 106.06 -2.47
C ILE A 38 -1.38 105.65 -1.58
N LYS A 39 -2.22 106.59 -1.12
CA LYS A 39 -3.41 106.25 -0.30
C LYS A 39 -4.39 105.37 -1.06
N GLN A 40 -4.64 105.67 -2.33
CA GLN A 40 -5.51 104.85 -3.19
C GLN A 40 -4.92 103.45 -3.38
N LEU A 41 -3.62 103.35 -3.65
CA LEU A 41 -2.95 102.07 -3.85
C LEU A 41 -2.90 101.21 -2.57
N LYS A 42 -2.68 101.82 -1.40
CA LYS A 42 -2.77 101.11 -0.11
C LYS A 42 -4.19 100.58 0.14
N HIS A 43 -5.20 101.39 -0.18
CA HIS A 43 -6.59 100.97 -0.05
C HIS A 43 -6.98 99.84 -1.03
N THR A 44 -6.48 99.86 -2.27
CA THR A 44 -6.69 98.77 -3.22
C THR A 44 -5.94 97.51 -2.82
N ARG A 45 -4.71 97.63 -2.31
CA ARG A 45 -3.92 96.50 -1.80
C ARG A 45 -4.64 95.77 -0.67
N GLU A 46 -5.16 96.50 0.31
CA GLU A 46 -5.86 95.91 1.46
C GLU A 46 -7.15 95.19 1.02
N LYS A 47 -7.90 95.79 0.08
CA LYS A 47 -9.05 95.14 -0.56
C LYS A 47 -8.63 93.85 -1.28
N LEU A 48 -7.59 93.88 -2.10
CA LEU A 48 -7.09 92.71 -2.83
C LEU A 48 -6.58 91.62 -1.88
N SER A 49 -5.92 91.99 -0.78
CA SER A 49 -5.44 91.03 0.24
C SER A 49 -6.61 90.33 0.93
N SER A 50 -7.64 91.09 1.37
CA SER A 50 -8.83 90.50 1.99
C SER A 50 -9.64 89.61 1.04
N THR A 51 -9.67 89.94 -0.25
CA THR A 51 -10.36 89.16 -1.28
C THR A 51 -9.57 87.90 -1.62
N THR A 52 -8.25 87.99 -1.77
CA THR A 52 -7.34 86.86 -2.03
C THR A 52 -7.38 85.85 -0.88
N SER A 53 -7.30 86.30 0.38
CA SER A 53 -7.39 85.43 1.55
C SER A 53 -8.70 84.64 1.60
N ARG A 54 -9.84 85.31 1.35
CA ARG A 54 -11.16 84.64 1.28
C ARG A 54 -11.24 83.66 0.11
N GLN A 55 -10.60 83.99 -1.01
CA GLN A 55 -10.59 83.14 -2.19
C GLN A 55 -9.74 81.88 -1.97
N ASP A 56 -8.61 81.99 -1.28
CA ASP A 56 -7.75 80.86 -0.89
C ASP A 56 -8.43 79.93 0.15
N GLU A 57 -9.10 80.49 1.17
CA GLU A 57 -9.90 79.71 2.13
C GLU A 57 -11.04 78.95 1.44
N ASN A 58 -11.72 79.59 0.48
CA ASN A 58 -12.75 78.94 -0.33
C ASN A 58 -12.16 77.84 -1.21
N GLN A 59 -10.99 78.07 -1.81
CA GLN A 59 -10.31 77.07 -2.64
C GLN A 59 -9.87 75.85 -1.80
N GLN A 60 -9.34 76.06 -0.60
CA GLN A 60 -9.06 75.00 0.36
C GLN A 60 -10.32 74.26 0.79
N GLY A 61 -11.41 74.97 1.09
CA GLY A 61 -12.69 74.35 1.45
C GLY A 61 -13.27 73.46 0.34
N LEU A 62 -13.08 73.84 -0.93
CA LEU A 62 -13.47 73.02 -2.09
C LEU A 62 -12.59 71.77 -2.21
N ASP A 63 -11.27 71.90 -2.08
CA ASP A 63 -10.33 70.76 -2.14
C ASP A 63 -10.58 69.74 -1.01
N LEU A 64 -10.81 70.22 0.22
CA LEU A 64 -11.21 69.38 1.35
C LEU A 64 -12.55 68.66 1.10
N LYS A 65 -13.52 69.33 0.48
CA LYS A 65 -14.83 68.75 0.14
C LYS A 65 -14.71 67.67 -0.93
N GLU A 66 -13.83 67.86 -1.91
CA GLU A 66 -13.55 66.85 -2.93
C GLU A 66 -12.84 65.63 -2.34
N ARG A 67 -11.86 65.85 -1.45
CA ARG A 67 -11.18 64.78 -0.72
C ARG A 67 -12.12 64.01 0.21
N LEU A 68 -13.06 64.68 0.87
CA LEU A 68 -14.10 63.99 1.65
C LEU A 68 -15.02 63.14 0.77
N LYS A 69 -15.36 63.61 -0.44
CA LYS A 69 -16.15 62.83 -1.39
C LYS A 69 -15.40 61.61 -1.91
N SER A 70 -14.10 61.71 -2.20
CA SER A 70 -13.29 60.56 -2.62
C SER A 70 -13.16 59.54 -1.50
N LEU A 71 -12.82 59.97 -0.29
CA LEU A 71 -12.74 59.12 0.90
C LEU A 71 -14.07 58.40 1.19
N LYS A 72 -15.21 59.07 0.98
CA LYS A 72 -16.52 58.43 1.15
C LYS A 72 -16.75 57.30 0.12
N LYS A 73 -16.39 57.53 -1.15
CA LYS A 73 -16.47 56.50 -2.19
C LYS A 73 -15.54 55.31 -1.89
N GLU A 74 -14.33 55.60 -1.42
CA GLU A 74 -13.38 54.57 -0.99
C GLU A 74 -13.92 53.77 0.20
N ALA A 75 -14.47 54.43 1.22
CA ALA A 75 -15.08 53.77 2.38
C ALA A 75 -16.25 52.85 1.96
N ASP A 76 -17.10 53.31 1.05
CA ASP A 76 -18.21 52.50 0.54
C ASP A 76 -17.70 51.33 -0.32
N GLN A 77 -16.63 51.52 -1.09
CA GLN A 77 -15.95 50.45 -1.82
C GLN A 77 -15.34 49.41 -0.86
N PHE A 78 -14.69 49.83 0.22
CA PHE A 78 -14.14 48.93 1.24
C PHE A 78 -15.24 48.14 1.95
N LYS A 79 -16.37 48.78 2.29
CA LYS A 79 -17.54 48.08 2.85
C LYS A 79 -18.08 47.02 1.90
N ALA A 80 -18.18 47.31 0.61
CA ALA A 80 -18.62 46.33 -0.39
C ALA A 80 -17.65 45.15 -0.51
N ARG A 81 -16.34 45.42 -0.54
CA ARG A 81 -15.30 44.37 -0.55
C ARG A 81 -15.37 43.51 0.70
N LEU A 82 -15.50 44.11 1.88
CA LEU A 82 -15.65 43.37 3.15
C LEU A 82 -16.84 42.42 3.10
N LYS A 83 -18.03 42.91 2.71
CA LYS A 83 -19.23 42.05 2.55
C LYS A 83 -18.99 40.90 1.58
N ASN A 84 -18.32 41.15 0.45
CA ASN A 84 -17.99 40.09 -0.52
C ASN A 84 -17.03 39.06 0.07
N THR A 85 -15.96 39.49 0.74
CA THR A 85 -15.01 38.57 1.40
C THR A 85 -15.68 37.78 2.54
N GLU A 86 -16.58 38.40 3.29
CA GLU A 86 -17.37 37.74 4.32
C GLU A 86 -18.29 36.66 3.71
N ALA A 87 -18.92 36.95 2.56
CA ALA A 87 -19.73 35.97 1.83
C ALA A 87 -18.86 34.81 1.30
N ILE A 88 -17.68 35.11 0.75
CA ILE A 88 -16.73 34.10 0.25
C ILE A 88 -16.25 33.20 1.40
N THR A 89 -15.85 33.76 2.53
CA THR A 89 -15.39 32.99 3.69
C THR A 89 -16.52 32.14 4.28
N LYS A 90 -17.74 32.66 4.38
CA LYS A 90 -18.92 31.86 4.78
C LYS A 90 -19.21 30.72 3.80
N ALA A 91 -19.09 30.96 2.49
CA ALA A 91 -19.24 29.91 1.49
C ALA A 91 -18.14 28.84 1.59
N ALA A 92 -16.88 29.25 1.81
CA ALA A 92 -15.76 28.34 2.01
C ALA A 92 -15.93 27.47 3.27
N LYS A 93 -16.39 28.07 4.39
CA LYS A 93 -16.69 27.32 5.63
C LYS A 93 -17.79 26.27 5.41
N ARG A 94 -18.84 26.59 4.67
CA ARG A 94 -19.90 25.62 4.34
C ARG A 94 -19.35 24.42 3.56
N LYS A 95 -18.57 24.69 2.51
CA LYS A 95 -17.90 23.63 1.74
C LYS A 95 -16.98 22.77 2.60
N TYR A 96 -16.22 23.38 3.50
CA TYR A 96 -15.38 22.64 4.45
C TYR A 96 -16.20 21.64 5.26
N TYR A 97 -17.30 22.08 5.89
CA TYR A 97 -18.15 21.19 6.68
C TYR A 97 -18.80 20.08 5.83
N GLU A 98 -19.32 20.42 4.65
CA GLU A 98 -19.87 19.44 3.71
C GLU A 98 -18.87 18.34 3.36
N GLU A 99 -17.60 18.70 3.09
CA GLU A 99 -16.55 17.72 2.82
C GLU A 99 -16.17 16.91 4.07
N THR A 100 -16.14 17.52 5.26
CA THR A 100 -15.90 16.77 6.50
C THR A 100 -17.00 15.73 6.79
N GLU A 101 -18.25 16.04 6.47
CA GLU A 101 -19.34 15.07 6.58
C GLU A 101 -19.22 13.94 5.55
N LYS A 102 -18.82 14.26 4.32
CA LYS A 102 -18.56 13.22 3.31
C LYS A 102 -17.41 12.31 3.74
N LEU A 103 -16.34 12.90 4.29
CA LEU A 103 -15.19 12.17 4.81
C LEU A 103 -15.58 11.25 5.97
N SER A 104 -16.39 11.74 6.92
CA SER A 104 -16.85 10.91 8.04
C SER A 104 -17.76 9.76 7.58
N LYS A 105 -18.66 10.01 6.62
CA LYS A 105 -19.48 8.96 5.97
C LYS A 105 -18.61 7.90 5.29
N LEU A 106 -17.58 8.32 4.55
CA LEU A 106 -16.66 7.41 3.88
C LEU A 106 -15.84 6.58 4.88
N GLN A 107 -15.36 7.21 5.95
CA GLN A 107 -14.67 6.51 7.03
C GLN A 107 -15.56 5.48 7.72
N TYR A 108 -16.83 5.80 7.95
CA TYR A 108 -17.80 4.85 8.50
C TYR A 108 -18.00 3.65 7.57
N GLN A 109 -18.20 3.89 6.27
CA GLN A 109 -18.32 2.82 5.28
C GLN A 109 -17.05 1.95 5.21
N PHE A 110 -15.87 2.56 5.27
CA PHE A 110 -14.61 1.84 5.29
C PHE A 110 -14.48 0.93 6.52
N LYS A 111 -14.84 1.43 7.71
CA LYS A 111 -14.85 0.62 8.94
C LYS A 111 -15.81 -0.56 8.81
N ALA A 112 -17.05 -0.31 8.39
CA ALA A 112 -18.04 -1.36 8.18
C ALA A 112 -17.57 -2.42 7.17
N ALA A 113 -16.95 -2.00 6.05
CA ALA A 113 -16.39 -2.92 5.06
C ALA A 113 -15.20 -3.73 5.62
N ASN A 114 -14.35 -3.10 6.43
CA ASN A 114 -13.23 -3.76 7.07
C ASN A 114 -13.70 -4.77 8.12
N ASP A 115 -14.73 -4.46 8.90
CA ASP A 115 -15.31 -5.40 9.87
C ASP A 115 -15.87 -6.64 9.16
N ILE A 116 -16.60 -6.45 8.05
CA ILE A 116 -17.06 -7.55 7.18
C ILE A 116 -15.87 -8.37 6.65
N GLN A 117 -14.78 -7.72 6.24
CA GLN A 117 -13.58 -8.43 5.77
C GLN A 117 -12.94 -9.27 6.88
N GLN A 118 -12.88 -8.76 8.09
CA GLN A 118 -12.33 -9.47 9.25
C GLN A 118 -13.20 -10.68 9.61
N GLU A 119 -14.53 -10.53 9.61
CA GLU A 119 -15.47 -11.64 9.80
C GLU A 119 -15.30 -12.72 8.74
N ALA A 120 -15.25 -12.33 7.46
CA ALA A 120 -15.02 -13.26 6.35
C ALA A 120 -13.66 -14.00 6.49
N TYR A 121 -12.63 -13.30 6.98
CA TYR A 121 -11.34 -13.91 7.26
C TYR A 121 -11.41 -14.91 8.42
N ALA A 122 -12.09 -14.57 9.51
CA ALA A 122 -12.32 -15.48 10.63
C ALA A 122 -13.07 -16.75 10.18
N GLN A 123 -14.13 -16.59 9.37
CA GLN A 123 -14.86 -17.69 8.76
C GLN A 123 -13.94 -18.58 7.90
N LEU A 124 -13.12 -17.98 7.03
CA LEU A 124 -12.16 -18.72 6.21
C LEU A 124 -11.18 -19.53 7.06
N GLN A 125 -10.68 -18.95 8.15
CA GLN A 125 -9.77 -19.65 9.06
C GLN A 125 -10.46 -20.80 9.78
N CYS A 126 -11.68 -20.62 10.27
CA CYS A 126 -12.49 -21.68 10.85
C CYS A 126 -12.73 -22.83 9.85
N LEU A 127 -13.08 -22.52 8.60
CA LEU A 127 -13.28 -23.52 7.56
C LEU A 127 -11.98 -24.27 7.21
N LYS A 128 -10.84 -23.59 7.18
CA LYS A 128 -9.53 -24.22 6.99
C LYS A 128 -9.20 -25.20 8.12
N LYS A 129 -9.42 -24.80 9.38
CA LYS A 129 -9.23 -25.67 10.55
C LYS A 129 -10.11 -26.91 10.46
N GLN A 130 -11.41 -26.74 10.21
CA GLN A 130 -12.35 -27.85 10.00
C GLN A 130 -11.90 -28.77 8.86
N SER A 131 -11.40 -28.20 7.74
CA SER A 131 -10.88 -28.99 6.63
C SER A 131 -9.63 -29.78 7.01
N HIS A 132 -8.72 -29.19 7.78
CA HIS A 132 -7.52 -29.86 8.29
C HIS A 132 -7.87 -30.99 9.26
N GLU A 133 -8.82 -30.76 10.17
CA GLU A 133 -9.32 -31.77 11.11
C GLU A 133 -9.94 -32.95 10.35
N LYS A 134 -10.84 -32.69 9.40
CA LYS A 134 -11.44 -33.75 8.56
C LYS A 134 -10.41 -34.50 7.71
N SER A 135 -9.36 -33.81 7.26
CA SER A 135 -8.30 -34.41 6.43
C SER A 135 -7.18 -35.06 7.26
N LYS A 136 -7.19 -34.92 8.59
CA LYS A 136 -6.11 -35.40 9.47
C LYS A 136 -5.83 -36.89 9.27
N HIS A 137 -6.88 -37.71 9.33
CA HIS A 137 -6.77 -39.16 9.18
C HIS A 137 -6.36 -39.57 7.76
N PHE A 138 -6.81 -38.84 6.73
CA PHE A 138 -6.41 -39.12 5.35
C PHE A 138 -4.89 -39.00 5.16
N TRP A 139 -4.29 -37.93 5.68
CA TRP A 139 -2.83 -37.75 5.59
C TRP A 139 -2.08 -38.77 6.44
N GLN A 140 -2.58 -39.12 7.62
CA GLN A 140 -2.02 -40.20 8.43
C GLN A 140 -1.99 -41.53 7.67
N TYR A 141 -3.09 -41.92 7.01
CA TYR A 141 -3.11 -43.14 6.20
C TYR A 141 -2.17 -43.10 4.99
N LYS A 142 -2.01 -41.93 4.37
CA LYS A 142 -1.04 -41.74 3.30
C LYS A 142 0.40 -41.89 3.79
N ASP A 143 0.72 -41.30 4.93
CA ASP A 143 2.05 -41.42 5.53
C ASP A 143 2.33 -42.86 5.96
N ASP A 144 1.34 -43.56 6.53
CA ASP A 144 1.49 -44.96 6.93
C ASP A 144 1.67 -45.87 5.72
N LEU A 145 0.95 -45.62 4.63
CA LEU A 145 1.15 -46.32 3.36
C LEU A 145 2.58 -46.10 2.83
N ASN A 146 3.09 -44.87 2.88
CA ASN A 146 4.46 -44.58 2.46
C ASN A 146 5.48 -45.31 3.33
N LYS A 147 5.31 -45.31 4.66
CA LYS A 147 6.18 -46.04 5.60
C LYS A 147 6.15 -47.55 5.35
N ALA A 148 4.98 -48.13 5.12
CA ALA A 148 4.84 -49.55 4.78
C ALA A 148 5.57 -49.88 3.47
N ASN A 149 5.41 -49.04 2.44
CA ASN A 149 6.12 -49.18 1.17
C ASN A 149 7.64 -49.04 1.35
N GLU A 150 8.11 -48.13 2.21
CA GLU A 150 9.52 -48.00 2.53
C GLU A 150 10.08 -49.25 3.22
N LEU A 151 9.36 -49.81 4.20
CA LEU A 151 9.76 -51.04 4.90
C LEU A 151 9.75 -52.26 3.98
N ALA A 152 8.75 -52.35 3.11
CA ALA A 152 8.67 -53.37 2.07
C ALA A 152 9.86 -53.26 1.10
N SER A 153 10.16 -52.04 0.62
CA SER A 153 11.28 -51.79 -0.28
C SER A 153 12.64 -52.12 0.35
N LYS A 154 12.78 -51.90 1.66
CA LYS A 154 13.99 -52.24 2.42
C LYS A 154 14.08 -53.74 2.77
N GLY A 155 13.01 -54.51 2.57
CA GLY A 155 12.97 -55.95 2.84
C GLY A 155 12.77 -56.32 4.32
N TYR A 156 12.41 -55.37 5.19
CA TYR A 156 12.20 -55.61 6.62
C TYR A 156 10.82 -56.22 6.90
N LYS A 157 10.69 -57.54 6.66
CA LYS A 157 9.41 -58.27 6.74
C LYS A 157 8.77 -58.24 8.13
N VAL A 158 9.55 -58.53 9.18
CA VAL A 158 9.05 -58.56 10.57
C VAL A 158 8.62 -57.16 11.03
N ALA A 159 9.41 -56.14 10.71
CA ALA A 159 9.07 -54.76 11.06
C ALA A 159 7.81 -54.27 10.33
N LEU A 160 7.63 -54.68 9.05
CA LEU A 160 6.42 -54.39 8.29
C LEU A 160 5.19 -55.09 8.89
N GLN A 161 5.31 -56.37 9.26
CA GLN A 161 4.23 -57.12 9.89
C GLN A 161 3.78 -56.45 11.20
N ASN A 162 4.73 -56.11 12.07
CA ASN A 162 4.44 -55.42 13.32
C ASN A 162 3.83 -54.02 13.07
N PHE A 163 4.29 -53.31 12.04
CA PHE A 163 3.72 -52.02 11.66
C PHE A 163 2.26 -52.15 11.22
N CYS A 164 1.93 -53.15 10.41
CA CYS A 164 0.56 -53.43 9.98
C CYS A 164 -0.35 -53.83 11.14
N ILE A 165 0.12 -54.69 12.06
CA ILE A 165 -0.63 -55.09 13.26
C ILE A 165 -0.93 -53.86 14.12
N ASN A 166 0.09 -53.06 14.42
CA ASN A 166 -0.07 -51.83 15.20
C ASN A 166 -1.01 -50.80 14.52
N GLN A 167 -1.06 -50.77 13.19
CA GLN A 167 -1.98 -49.89 12.46
C GLN A 167 -3.44 -50.33 12.66
N VAL A 168 -3.70 -51.63 12.59
CA VAL A 168 -5.05 -52.19 12.83
C VAL A 168 -5.47 -51.93 14.27
N GLU A 169 -4.60 -52.16 15.25
CA GLU A 169 -4.90 -51.88 16.66
C GLU A 169 -5.25 -50.40 16.89
N LYS A 170 -4.48 -49.47 16.33
CA LYS A 170 -4.77 -48.03 16.42
C LYS A 170 -6.10 -47.66 15.77
N PHE A 171 -6.43 -48.27 14.63
CA PHE A 171 -7.71 -48.05 13.97
C PHE A 171 -8.86 -48.59 14.83
N MET A 172 -8.73 -49.79 15.40
CA MET A 172 -9.75 -50.39 16.26
C MET A 172 -9.95 -49.57 17.54
N ASP A 173 -8.88 -49.05 18.13
CA ASP A 173 -8.95 -48.15 19.28
C ASP A 173 -9.70 -46.85 18.94
N LEU A 174 -9.37 -46.21 17.81
CA LEU A 174 -10.10 -45.05 17.29
C LEU A 174 -11.57 -45.36 17.00
N TRP A 175 -11.85 -46.52 16.40
CA TRP A 175 -13.21 -46.95 16.07
C TRP A 175 -14.07 -47.18 17.30
N ASN A 176 -13.48 -47.68 18.38
CA ASN A 176 -14.19 -47.98 19.62
C ASN A 176 -14.37 -46.73 20.50
N ASN A 177 -13.32 -45.91 20.64
CA ASN A 177 -13.32 -44.77 21.57
C ASN A 177 -13.88 -43.47 20.97
N ASN A 178 -13.82 -43.28 19.65
CA ASN A 178 -14.23 -42.03 19.00
C ASN A 178 -15.45 -42.21 18.09
N ASP A 179 -16.61 -41.79 18.59
CA ASP A 179 -17.87 -41.87 17.86
C ASP A 179 -17.95 -40.90 16.65
N GLU A 180 -17.31 -39.73 16.74
CA GLU A 180 -17.26 -38.78 15.60
C GLU A 180 -16.48 -39.39 14.42
N PHE A 181 -15.35 -40.03 14.73
CA PHE A 181 -14.55 -40.75 13.74
C PHE A 181 -15.36 -41.88 13.10
N ARG A 182 -16.08 -42.67 13.89
CA ARG A 182 -16.94 -43.76 13.41
C ARG A 182 -18.00 -43.24 12.44
N LYS A 183 -18.73 -42.20 12.82
CA LYS A 183 -19.77 -41.57 11.98
C LYS A 183 -19.18 -41.01 10.69
N GLU A 184 -18.05 -40.30 10.76
CA GLU A 184 -17.41 -39.73 9.57
C GLU A 184 -16.86 -40.81 8.62
N TYR A 185 -16.29 -41.89 9.17
CA TYR A 185 -15.79 -43.03 8.41
C TYR A 185 -16.93 -43.76 7.70
N VAL A 186 -18.05 -44.02 8.39
CA VAL A 186 -19.26 -44.59 7.78
C VAL A 186 -19.75 -43.67 6.67
N ARG A 187 -19.96 -42.39 6.96
CA ARG A 187 -20.42 -41.39 5.98
C ARG A 187 -19.57 -41.32 4.72
N CYS A 188 -18.25 -41.31 4.87
CA CYS A 188 -17.33 -41.28 3.73
C CYS A 188 -17.39 -42.57 2.90
N ASN A 189 -17.63 -43.71 3.55
CA ASN A 189 -17.69 -45.02 2.92
C ASN A 189 -19.07 -45.42 2.41
N GLU A 190 -20.16 -44.83 2.91
CA GLU A 190 -21.57 -45.10 2.54
C GLU A 190 -21.76 -45.16 1.02
N ARG A 191 -21.16 -44.22 0.29
CA ARG A 191 -21.28 -44.21 -1.16
C ARG A 191 -20.59 -45.41 -1.80
N SER A 192 -19.43 -45.78 -1.29
CA SER A 192 -18.68 -46.92 -1.81
C SER A 192 -19.30 -48.24 -1.38
N THR A 193 -19.89 -48.34 -0.20
CA THR A 193 -20.63 -49.51 0.26
C THR A 193 -21.89 -49.68 -0.57
N LEU A 194 -22.66 -48.61 -0.82
CA LEU A 194 -23.79 -48.64 -1.75
C LEU A 194 -23.37 -49.04 -3.17
N TRP A 195 -22.20 -48.60 -3.66
CA TRP A 195 -21.75 -48.96 -5.00
C TRP A 195 -21.29 -50.41 -5.12
N ARG A 196 -20.56 -50.92 -4.13
CA ARG A 196 -20.03 -52.30 -4.13
C ARG A 196 -21.07 -53.34 -3.69
N LEU A 197 -21.81 -53.03 -2.63
CA LEU A 197 -22.68 -53.96 -1.90
C LEU A 197 -24.17 -53.67 -2.11
N ARG A 198 -24.52 -52.56 -2.78
CA ARG A 198 -25.90 -52.21 -3.16
C ARG A 198 -26.86 -51.94 -2.01
N THR A 199 -26.44 -52.11 -0.75
CA THR A 199 -27.17 -51.78 0.47
C THR A 199 -26.36 -50.79 1.33
N LEU A 200 -27.05 -50.01 2.16
CA LEU A 200 -26.41 -49.06 3.07
C LEU A 200 -25.73 -49.76 4.25
N ASP A 201 -26.36 -50.83 4.77
CA ASP A 201 -25.89 -51.65 5.89
C ASP A 201 -24.73 -52.59 5.52
N GLY A 202 -24.30 -52.64 4.26
CA GLY A 202 -23.18 -53.47 3.82
C GLY A 202 -23.49 -54.97 3.73
N ARG A 203 -24.77 -55.36 3.72
CA ARG A 203 -25.23 -56.74 3.43
C ARG A 203 -25.34 -56.95 1.92
N ALA A 204 -25.06 -58.15 1.42
CA ALA A 204 -25.39 -58.49 0.05
C ALA A 204 -26.92 -58.49 -0.13
N LEU A 205 -27.42 -58.00 -1.27
CA LEU A 205 -28.85 -58.04 -1.58
C LEU A 205 -29.36 -59.48 -1.59
N GLY A 206 -30.45 -59.74 -0.87
CA GLY A 206 -31.15 -61.01 -0.95
C GLY A 206 -31.86 -61.20 -2.30
N PRO A 207 -32.23 -62.44 -2.69
CA PRO A 207 -33.02 -62.67 -3.89
C PRO A 207 -34.34 -61.89 -3.84
N GLY A 208 -34.54 -60.93 -4.75
CA GLY A 208 -35.75 -60.11 -4.83
C GLY A 208 -35.69 -58.75 -4.12
N GLU A 209 -34.63 -58.45 -3.37
CA GLU A 209 -34.44 -57.12 -2.76
C GLU A 209 -33.98 -56.10 -3.83
N VAL A 210 -34.72 -55.00 -3.96
CA VAL A 210 -34.39 -53.92 -4.89
C VAL A 210 -33.39 -52.97 -4.19
N PRO A 211 -32.22 -52.69 -4.80
CA PRO A 211 -31.27 -51.74 -4.23
C PRO A 211 -31.92 -50.37 -3.99
N PRO A 212 -31.70 -49.71 -2.84
CA PRO A 212 -32.07 -48.31 -2.64
C PRO A 212 -31.51 -47.46 -3.79
N ILE A 213 -32.42 -46.79 -4.49
CA ILE A 213 -32.18 -46.05 -5.74
C ILE A 213 -30.87 -45.26 -5.65
N GLU A 214 -29.90 -45.59 -6.51
CA GLU A 214 -28.70 -44.80 -6.69
C GLU A 214 -29.10 -43.34 -6.91
N HIS A 215 -28.84 -42.47 -5.93
CA HIS A 215 -28.86 -41.03 -6.14
C HIS A 215 -27.71 -40.67 -7.11
N LYS A 216 -27.97 -40.92 -8.40
CA LYS A 216 -27.13 -40.58 -9.54
C LYS A 216 -26.73 -39.13 -9.39
N ARG A 217 -25.42 -38.88 -9.36
CA ARG A 217 -24.62 -37.66 -9.72
C ARG A 217 -25.21 -36.24 -9.54
N LYS A 218 -26.52 -36.01 -9.60
CA LYS A 218 -27.26 -34.76 -9.37
C LYS A 218 -26.78 -33.97 -8.16
N TRP A 219 -26.50 -34.58 -7.00
CA TRP A 219 -26.15 -33.79 -5.81
C TRP A 219 -24.85 -32.97 -5.92
N ARG A 220 -23.77 -33.51 -6.53
CA ARG A 220 -22.49 -32.76 -6.70
C ARG A 220 -22.55 -31.79 -7.88
N TRP A 221 -23.23 -32.16 -8.96
CA TRP A 221 -23.39 -31.30 -10.14
C TRP A 221 -24.36 -30.15 -9.86
N GLN A 222 -25.51 -30.40 -9.20
CA GLN A 222 -26.45 -29.34 -8.80
C GLN A 222 -25.86 -28.39 -7.76
N LYS A 223 -25.02 -28.88 -6.83
CA LYS A 223 -24.36 -28.00 -5.85
C LYS A 223 -23.31 -27.12 -6.52
N ALA A 224 -22.52 -27.65 -7.45
CA ALA A 224 -21.58 -26.88 -8.24
C ALA A 224 -22.28 -25.88 -9.17
N GLU A 225 -23.36 -26.30 -9.81
CA GLU A 225 -24.20 -25.48 -10.70
C GLU A 225 -24.89 -24.34 -9.95
N LYS A 226 -25.42 -24.60 -8.74
CA LYS A 226 -25.97 -23.54 -7.85
C LYS A 226 -24.90 -22.54 -7.40
N VAL A 227 -23.68 -23.00 -7.06
CA VAL A 227 -22.57 -22.11 -6.69
C VAL A 227 -22.07 -21.28 -7.87
N LEU A 228 -22.04 -21.86 -9.07
CA LEU A 228 -21.71 -21.15 -10.31
C LEU A 228 -22.80 -20.14 -10.68
N ALA A 229 -24.08 -20.51 -10.57
CA ALA A 229 -25.22 -19.63 -10.81
C ALA A 229 -25.24 -18.45 -9.82
N ALA A 230 -24.98 -18.68 -8.53
CA ALA A 230 -24.88 -17.62 -7.53
C ALA A 230 -23.75 -16.63 -7.85
N LYS A 231 -22.56 -17.12 -8.24
CA LYS A 231 -21.44 -16.28 -8.69
C LYS A 231 -21.76 -15.47 -9.94
N VAL A 232 -22.52 -16.02 -10.88
CA VAL A 232 -22.95 -15.31 -12.10
C VAL A 232 -23.95 -14.20 -11.78
N VAL A 233 -24.86 -14.43 -10.83
CA VAL A 233 -25.82 -13.42 -10.36
C VAL A 233 -25.13 -12.28 -9.61
N GLU A 234 -24.16 -12.59 -8.75
CA GLU A 234 -23.34 -11.58 -8.06
C GLU A 234 -22.55 -10.71 -9.05
N LYS A 235 -21.95 -11.34 -10.06
CA LYS A 235 -21.18 -10.65 -11.10
C LYS A 235 -22.05 -9.78 -12.01
N LYS A 236 -23.30 -10.18 -12.27
CA LYS A 236 -24.28 -9.35 -13.01
C LYS A 236 -24.74 -8.12 -12.22
N LYS A 237 -24.93 -8.24 -10.91
CA LYS A 237 -25.28 -7.09 -10.05
C LYS A 237 -24.15 -6.05 -10.00
N PHE A 238 -22.90 -6.48 -10.07
CA PHE A 238 -21.74 -5.58 -10.06
C PHE A 238 -21.60 -4.77 -11.37
N MET A 239 -22.02 -5.32 -12.52
CA MET A 239 -21.88 -4.66 -13.83
C MET A 239 -22.99 -3.64 -14.17
N GLN A 240 -24.10 -3.62 -13.43
CA GLN A 240 -25.24 -2.72 -13.69
C GLN A 240 -25.17 -1.38 -12.92
N SER A 241 -24.10 -1.09 -12.18
CA SER A 241 -24.00 0.11 -11.33
C SER A 241 -22.97 1.17 -11.77
N ALA A 242 -22.42 1.08 -12.98
CA ALA A 242 -21.52 2.11 -13.52
C ALA A 242 -22.24 2.98 -14.57
N PRO A 243 -22.36 4.32 -14.38
CA PRO A 243 -22.94 5.22 -15.37
C PRO A 243 -21.99 5.45 -16.55
N THR A 244 -22.49 5.25 -17.77
CA THR A 244 -21.90 5.67 -19.04
C THR A 244 -22.28 7.13 -19.34
N GLU A 245 -21.29 8.02 -19.45
CA GLU A 245 -21.44 9.30 -20.15
C GLU A 245 -20.62 9.28 -21.45
N SER A 246 -21.27 9.77 -22.49
CA SER A 246 -20.99 9.59 -23.90
C SER A 246 -19.86 10.47 -24.43
N VAL A 247 -19.00 9.86 -25.26
CA VAL A 247 -18.11 10.56 -26.18
C VAL A 247 -18.86 10.75 -27.51
N SER A 248 -18.88 11.98 -28.04
CA SER A 248 -18.94 12.19 -29.48
C SER A 248 -17.89 13.23 -29.87
N ALA A 249 -17.21 12.94 -30.98
CA ALA A 249 -16.17 13.74 -31.58
C ALA A 249 -16.58 14.04 -33.01
N THR A 250 -16.38 15.27 -33.49
CA THR A 250 -16.07 15.50 -34.90
C THR A 250 -15.26 16.77 -35.14
N ALA A 251 -14.31 16.61 -36.06
CA ALA A 251 -13.21 17.48 -36.47
C ALA A 251 -13.60 18.80 -37.17
N SER A 252 -12.63 19.73 -37.21
CA SER A 252 -11.94 20.20 -38.45
C SER A 252 -11.84 21.73 -38.68
N ASN A 253 -10.60 22.15 -38.97
CA ASN A 253 -10.11 23.32 -39.73
C ASN A 253 -9.75 24.68 -39.06
N ARG A 254 -8.42 24.89 -38.94
CA ARG A 254 -7.55 25.88 -39.62
C ARG A 254 -7.87 27.39 -39.51
N GLY A 255 -6.95 28.14 -38.88
CA GLY A 255 -6.75 29.59 -39.08
C GLY A 255 -5.68 30.18 -38.15
N LYS A 256 -4.71 30.90 -38.71
CA LYS A 256 -3.47 31.42 -38.08
C LYS A 256 -3.48 32.94 -38.12
N ILE A 257 -3.21 33.65 -37.01
CA ILE A 257 -2.77 35.08 -36.87
C ILE A 257 -2.16 35.16 -35.45
N LYS A 258 -0.83 35.28 -35.27
CA LYS A 258 0.07 36.45 -35.22
C LYS A 258 -0.09 37.37 -33.99
N GLU A 259 1.08 37.65 -33.39
CA GLU A 259 1.42 38.43 -32.20
C GLU A 259 0.99 39.91 -32.25
N ALA A 260 0.80 40.48 -31.06
CA ALA A 260 1.07 41.89 -30.76
C ALA A 260 1.31 42.07 -29.23
N GLU A 261 2.50 42.55 -28.86
CA GLU A 261 2.77 43.38 -27.66
C GLU A 261 1.91 44.67 -27.76
N GLU A 262 1.46 45.40 -26.74
CA GLU A 262 2.04 46.03 -25.52
C GLU A 262 0.84 46.23 -24.54
N GLU A 263 0.91 46.57 -23.24
CA GLU A 263 1.68 47.61 -22.55
C GLU A 263 1.46 47.45 -21.02
N LYS A 264 2.49 47.75 -20.20
CA LYS A 264 2.42 47.78 -18.73
C LYS A 264 1.72 49.06 -18.21
N PRO A 265 1.14 49.01 -16.99
CA PRO A 265 1.27 50.16 -16.09
C PRO A 265 1.82 49.76 -14.71
N LYS A 266 2.81 50.55 -14.26
CA LYS A 266 3.47 50.50 -12.93
C LYS A 266 2.47 50.52 -11.77
N ARG A 267 2.64 49.64 -10.77
CA ARG A 267 2.19 49.83 -9.36
C ARG A 267 3.07 49.10 -8.34
N THR A 268 3.61 49.90 -7.40
CA THR A 268 4.00 49.65 -5.98
C THR A 268 4.60 48.30 -5.53
N GLU A 269 5.81 48.40 -4.97
CA GLU A 269 6.73 47.31 -4.54
C GLU A 269 6.23 46.42 -3.38
N GLU A 270 5.15 46.76 -2.66
CA GLU A 270 4.62 45.95 -1.56
C GLU A 270 3.54 44.93 -1.97
N GLU A 271 2.81 45.13 -3.08
CA GLU A 271 1.82 44.13 -3.56
C GLU A 271 2.46 43.01 -4.41
N GLU A 272 3.69 43.20 -4.87
CA GLU A 272 4.45 42.22 -5.64
C GLU A 272 5.10 41.16 -4.72
N SER A 273 5.51 41.55 -3.50
CA SER A 273 6.06 40.62 -2.50
C SER A 273 5.02 39.63 -1.96
N ASP A 274 3.78 40.07 -1.77
CA ASP A 274 2.71 39.22 -1.22
C ASP A 274 2.16 38.23 -2.25
N ARG A 275 2.07 38.62 -3.53
CA ARG A 275 1.71 37.69 -4.61
C ARG A 275 2.81 36.66 -4.87
N LYS A 276 4.08 37.08 -4.77
CA LYS A 276 5.24 36.19 -4.90
C LYS A 276 5.35 35.22 -3.71
N ALA A 277 5.00 35.64 -2.50
CA ALA A 277 4.95 34.77 -1.32
C ALA A 277 3.79 33.76 -1.39
N GLU A 278 2.62 34.16 -1.92
CA GLU A 278 1.47 33.26 -2.10
C GLU A 278 1.67 32.27 -3.26
N GLU A 279 2.36 32.70 -4.33
CA GLU A 279 2.76 31.84 -5.45
C GLU A 279 3.82 30.81 -5.02
N LEU A 280 4.83 31.24 -4.25
CA LEU A 280 5.82 30.34 -3.63
C LEU A 280 5.16 29.34 -2.66
N SER A 281 4.14 29.75 -1.89
CA SER A 281 3.41 28.82 -1.01
C SER A 281 2.57 27.79 -1.79
N LYS A 282 2.02 28.16 -2.95
CA LYS A 282 1.26 27.22 -3.81
C LYS A 282 2.18 26.29 -4.58
N GLU A 283 3.36 26.77 -5.00
CA GLU A 283 4.40 25.95 -5.60
C GLU A 283 5.02 24.97 -4.59
N ASP A 284 5.23 25.37 -3.34
CA ASP A 284 5.74 24.50 -2.27
C ASP A 284 4.74 23.40 -1.90
N GLU A 285 3.44 23.68 -1.85
CA GLU A 285 2.41 22.65 -1.63
C GLU A 285 2.26 21.71 -2.84
N ALA A 286 2.39 22.24 -4.06
CA ALA A 286 2.44 21.44 -5.27
C ALA A 286 3.71 20.58 -5.35
N ALA A 287 4.85 21.07 -4.85
CA ALA A 287 6.10 20.32 -4.76
C ALA A 287 6.01 19.20 -3.70
N LYS A 288 5.48 19.49 -2.50
CA LYS A 288 5.24 18.48 -1.46
C LYS A 288 4.30 17.37 -1.93
N SER A 289 3.23 17.70 -2.65
CA SER A 289 2.31 16.67 -3.18
C SER A 289 2.92 15.83 -4.31
N LYS A 290 3.83 16.40 -5.11
CA LYS A 290 4.61 15.65 -6.12
C LYS A 290 5.69 14.77 -5.48
N ASP A 291 6.38 15.25 -4.45
CA ASP A 291 7.39 14.49 -3.73
C ASP A 291 6.77 13.36 -2.90
N GLN A 292 5.57 13.57 -2.35
CA GLN A 292 4.82 12.50 -1.69
C GLN A 292 4.44 11.38 -2.68
N ARG A 293 3.95 11.72 -3.87
CA ARG A 293 3.67 10.73 -4.94
C ARG A 293 4.93 9.98 -5.40
N ARG A 294 6.07 10.69 -5.55
CA ARG A 294 7.36 10.07 -5.88
C ARG A 294 7.83 9.12 -4.78
N SER A 295 7.66 9.49 -3.51
CA SER A 295 8.05 8.64 -2.38
C SER A 295 7.21 7.36 -2.27
N GLU A 296 5.90 7.45 -2.57
CA GLU A 296 4.99 6.30 -2.62
C GLU A 296 5.30 5.35 -3.78
N GLU A 297 5.66 5.89 -4.95
CA GLU A 297 6.06 5.10 -6.10
C GLU A 297 7.39 4.35 -5.86
N VAL A 298 8.37 5.03 -5.24
CA VAL A 298 9.62 4.42 -4.81
C VAL A 298 9.38 3.34 -3.74
N ALA A 299 8.45 3.55 -2.81
CA ALA A 299 8.08 2.54 -1.80
C ALA A 299 7.45 1.30 -2.45
N LYS A 300 6.51 1.48 -3.38
CA LYS A 300 5.89 0.39 -4.15
C LYS A 300 6.93 -0.38 -4.99
N ALA A 301 7.89 0.32 -5.59
CA ALA A 301 8.98 -0.30 -6.35
C ALA A 301 9.91 -1.13 -5.44
N LYS A 302 10.27 -0.62 -4.25
CA LYS A 302 11.07 -1.35 -3.26
C LYS A 302 10.34 -2.60 -2.75
N GLU A 303 9.05 -2.49 -2.44
CA GLU A 303 8.22 -3.61 -1.98
C GLU A 303 8.07 -4.69 -3.08
N ALA A 304 7.97 -4.29 -4.34
CA ALA A 304 7.95 -5.22 -5.47
C ALA A 304 9.30 -5.94 -5.66
N LEU A 305 10.43 -5.26 -5.46
CA LEU A 305 11.76 -5.85 -5.50
C LEU A 305 12.00 -6.83 -4.33
N GLU A 306 11.57 -6.48 -3.12
CA GLU A 306 11.56 -7.36 -1.94
C GLU A 306 10.75 -8.63 -2.21
N ARG A 307 9.54 -8.52 -2.79
CA ARG A 307 8.74 -9.69 -3.19
C ARG A 307 9.44 -10.56 -4.25
N LYS A 308 10.16 -9.96 -5.20
CA LYS A 308 10.95 -10.72 -6.19
C LYS A 308 12.15 -11.41 -5.53
N ARG A 309 12.85 -10.74 -4.60
CA ARG A 309 13.95 -11.33 -3.82
C ARG A 309 13.48 -12.49 -2.96
N GLY A 310 12.39 -12.34 -2.21
CA GLY A 310 11.83 -13.42 -1.39
C GLY A 310 11.37 -14.63 -2.22
N LYS A 311 10.84 -14.41 -3.43
CA LYS A 311 10.53 -15.51 -4.37
C LYS A 311 11.79 -16.21 -4.87
N ALA A 312 12.83 -15.46 -5.22
CA ALA A 312 14.11 -16.01 -5.67
C ALA A 312 14.84 -16.77 -4.57
N GLU A 313 14.84 -16.25 -3.34
CA GLU A 313 15.43 -16.92 -2.18
C GLU A 313 14.68 -18.21 -1.83
N LYS A 314 13.35 -18.19 -1.86
CA LYS A 314 12.53 -19.39 -1.69
C LYS A 314 12.76 -20.44 -2.78
N ALA A 315 13.07 -20.01 -4.01
CA ALA A 315 13.46 -20.91 -5.09
C ALA A 315 14.85 -21.52 -4.83
N LYS A 316 15.84 -20.70 -4.47
CA LYS A 316 17.19 -21.16 -4.10
C LYS A 316 17.17 -22.11 -2.90
N ALA A 317 16.37 -21.84 -1.88
CA ALA A 317 16.20 -22.73 -0.73
C ALA A 317 15.55 -24.07 -1.10
N ARG A 318 14.62 -24.09 -2.06
CA ARG A 318 14.02 -25.32 -2.59
C ARG A 318 15.04 -26.13 -3.41
N GLU A 319 15.87 -25.46 -4.18
CA GLU A 319 16.93 -26.08 -4.96
C GLU A 319 18.03 -26.65 -4.05
N ALA A 320 18.47 -25.89 -3.04
CA ALA A 320 19.41 -26.38 -2.03
C ALA A 320 18.87 -27.59 -1.27
N LYS A 321 17.58 -27.61 -0.91
CA LYS A 321 16.93 -28.79 -0.31
C LYS A 321 16.88 -29.99 -1.26
N ARG A 322 16.67 -29.77 -2.56
CA ARG A 322 16.73 -30.84 -3.57
C ARG A 322 18.15 -31.38 -3.73
N ALA A 323 19.16 -30.51 -3.80
CA ALA A 323 20.56 -30.89 -3.89
C ALA A 323 21.04 -31.65 -2.64
N ALA A 324 20.63 -31.23 -1.43
CA ALA A 324 20.92 -31.95 -0.20
C ALA A 324 20.28 -33.34 -0.18
N ASN A 325 19.01 -33.44 -0.59
CA ASN A 325 18.32 -34.72 -0.68
C ASN A 325 18.95 -35.65 -1.75
N GLU A 326 19.43 -35.10 -2.87
CA GLU A 326 20.13 -35.87 -3.90
C GLU A 326 21.53 -36.32 -3.45
N ALA A 327 22.26 -35.48 -2.71
CA ALA A 327 23.55 -35.84 -2.12
C ALA A 327 23.42 -36.93 -1.06
N VAL A 328 22.32 -36.94 -0.30
CA VAL A 328 21.99 -38.03 0.64
C VAL A 328 21.53 -39.30 -0.08
N ALA A 329 20.90 -39.17 -1.26
CA ALA A 329 20.43 -40.30 -2.06
C ALA A 329 21.54 -40.99 -2.90
N LYS A 330 22.67 -40.32 -3.15
CA LYS A 330 23.85 -40.94 -3.79
C LYS A 330 24.75 -41.55 -2.70
N PRO A 331 24.76 -42.88 -2.48
CA PRO A 331 25.73 -43.49 -1.58
C PRO A 331 27.15 -43.22 -2.11
N PRO A 332 28.13 -42.92 -1.24
CA PRO A 332 29.51 -42.70 -1.69
C PRO A 332 29.97 -43.95 -2.44
N GLN A 333 30.55 -43.76 -3.64
CA GLN A 333 31.06 -44.84 -4.51
C GLN A 333 31.95 -45.83 -3.73
N ASN A 334 32.61 -45.35 -2.68
CA ASN A 334 33.48 -46.08 -1.78
C ASN A 334 32.75 -47.19 -0.99
N PHE A 335 31.45 -47.06 -0.71
CA PHE A 335 30.66 -48.08 0.00
C PHE A 335 30.26 -49.25 -0.91
N ARG A 336 30.08 -49.01 -2.22
CA ARG A 336 29.85 -50.09 -3.18
C ARG A 336 31.12 -50.88 -3.46
N HIS A 337 32.27 -50.20 -3.53
CA HIS A 337 33.57 -50.85 -3.70
C HIS A 337 33.99 -51.67 -2.46
N SER A 338 33.72 -51.17 -1.24
CA SER A 338 34.00 -51.91 0.00
C SER A 338 33.15 -53.18 0.11
N GLN A 339 31.85 -53.11 -0.21
CA GLN A 339 30.99 -54.31 -0.21
C GLN A 339 31.36 -55.32 -1.30
N HIS A 340 31.78 -54.87 -2.49
CA HIS A 340 32.25 -55.80 -3.52
C HIS A 340 33.57 -56.46 -3.11
N ARG A 341 34.49 -55.71 -2.48
CA ARG A 341 35.76 -56.22 -1.97
C ARG A 341 35.59 -57.18 -0.79
N GLU A 342 34.65 -56.91 0.11
CA GLU A 342 34.30 -57.85 1.20
C GLU A 342 33.69 -59.13 0.64
N LYS A 343 32.78 -59.04 -0.34
CA LYS A 343 32.19 -60.20 -1.00
C LYS A 343 33.23 -61.05 -1.72
N THR A 344 34.14 -60.44 -2.48
CA THR A 344 35.22 -61.17 -3.16
C THR A 344 36.20 -61.79 -2.16
N SER A 345 36.53 -61.09 -1.05
CA SER A 345 37.40 -61.65 0.00
C SER A 345 36.76 -62.83 0.73
N ALA A 346 35.44 -62.80 0.96
CA ALA A 346 34.71 -63.90 1.59
C ALA A 346 34.58 -65.11 0.65
N GLU A 347 34.46 -64.88 -0.65
CA GLU A 347 34.42 -65.92 -1.68
C GLU A 347 35.79 -66.56 -1.90
N GLU A 348 36.87 -65.77 -1.90
CA GLU A 348 38.25 -66.26 -1.89
C GLU A 348 38.58 -67.05 -0.62
N ALA A 349 38.10 -66.62 0.56
CA ALA A 349 38.27 -67.37 1.80
C ALA A 349 37.56 -68.72 1.78
N LYS A 350 36.34 -68.78 1.20
CA LYS A 350 35.62 -70.04 0.98
C LYS A 350 36.35 -70.96 -0.01
N ALA A 351 36.87 -70.40 -1.11
CA ALA A 351 37.65 -71.15 -2.09
C ALA A 351 38.96 -71.70 -1.51
N ARG A 352 39.67 -70.93 -0.67
CA ARG A 352 40.85 -71.39 0.08
C ARG A 352 40.51 -72.51 1.07
N ASN A 353 39.38 -72.42 1.77
CA ASN A 353 38.93 -73.47 2.69
C ASN A 353 38.59 -74.77 1.96
N CYS A 354 37.92 -74.69 0.79
CA CYS A 354 37.68 -75.86 -0.07
C CYS A 354 38.98 -76.51 -0.57
N ARG A 355 39.97 -75.72 -1.02
CA ARG A 355 41.29 -76.28 -1.43
C ARG A 355 42.03 -76.93 -0.27
N ARG A 356 41.93 -76.36 0.93
CA ARG A 356 42.57 -76.90 2.15
C ARG A 356 41.93 -78.22 2.61
N ARG A 357 40.61 -78.37 2.48
CA ARG A 357 39.91 -79.66 2.69
C ARG A 357 40.31 -80.71 1.65
N LEU A 358 40.46 -80.32 0.38
CA LEU A 358 40.96 -81.24 -0.66
C LEU A 358 42.39 -81.72 -0.39
N HIS A 359 43.26 -80.87 0.16
CA HIS A 359 44.63 -81.26 0.54
C HIS A 359 44.67 -82.16 1.80
N GLN A 360 43.72 -82.02 2.74
CA GLN A 360 43.63 -82.92 3.90
C GLN A 360 43.17 -84.34 3.54
N HIS A 361 42.55 -84.55 2.37
CA HIS A 361 42.17 -85.89 1.89
C HIS A 361 43.26 -86.59 1.06
N GLN A 362 44.43 -85.99 0.85
CA GLN A 362 45.54 -86.61 0.10
C GLN A 362 46.68 -87.16 0.98
N HIS A 363 46.60 -87.08 2.31
CA HIS A 363 47.57 -87.71 3.20
C HIS A 363 46.88 -88.45 4.36
N PRO A 364 46.95 -89.80 4.43
CA PRO A 364 46.51 -90.54 5.60
C PRO A 364 47.52 -90.34 6.76
N PRO A 365 47.07 -90.32 8.03
CA PRO A 365 47.99 -90.30 9.16
C PRO A 365 48.64 -91.67 9.32
N LEU A 366 49.96 -91.73 9.22
CA LEU A 366 50.73 -92.89 9.65
C LEU A 366 50.73 -92.94 11.18
N THR A 367 50.13 -93.99 11.71
CA THR A 367 50.17 -94.37 13.12
C THR A 367 51.50 -95.07 13.41
N SER A 368 52.13 -94.73 14.54
CA SER A 368 53.04 -95.62 15.24
C SER A 368 52.82 -95.46 16.75
N PRO A 369 52.77 -96.56 17.52
CA PRO A 369 52.52 -96.51 18.96
C PRO A 369 53.85 -96.47 19.73
N VAL A 370 53.96 -95.59 20.72
CA VAL A 370 54.94 -95.72 21.80
C VAL A 370 54.22 -95.45 23.12
N ALA A 371 54.15 -96.49 23.94
CA ALA A 371 53.76 -96.41 25.33
C ALA A 371 54.87 -95.73 26.14
N GLY A 372 54.49 -94.82 27.04
CA GLY A 372 55.40 -94.16 27.97
C GLY A 372 54.62 -93.57 29.14
N ILE A 373 54.88 -94.12 30.32
CA ILE A 373 54.20 -93.93 31.59
C ILE A 373 54.55 -92.56 32.23
N SER A 374 53.62 -91.99 33.00
CA SER A 374 53.83 -91.46 34.36
C SER A 374 53.31 -90.04 34.66
N SER A 375 52.42 -89.99 35.66
CA SER A 375 52.36 -89.06 36.81
C SER A 375 52.07 -87.56 36.67
N GLY A 376 51.18 -87.08 37.56
CA GLY A 376 51.29 -85.77 38.21
C GLY A 376 50.23 -84.76 37.79
N VAL A 377 49.08 -84.63 38.46
CA VAL A 377 48.85 -83.88 39.72
C VAL A 377 48.55 -82.38 39.48
N ASP A 378 47.33 -82.02 39.89
CA ASP A 378 46.88 -80.76 40.51
C ASP A 378 46.53 -79.47 39.75
N LYS A 379 45.27 -79.06 40.03
CA LYS A 379 44.78 -77.73 40.49
C LYS A 379 44.76 -76.57 39.47
N ASN A 380 43.59 -76.07 39.08
CA ASN A 380 42.69 -75.11 39.77
C ASN A 380 43.07 -73.63 39.49
N ILE A 381 42.04 -72.75 39.53
CA ILE A 381 42.08 -71.25 39.53
C ILE A 381 42.05 -70.64 38.10
N ASN A 382 40.97 -70.05 37.59
CA ASN A 382 40.21 -68.83 37.95
C ASN A 382 40.97 -67.50 37.74
N VAL A 383 40.22 -66.39 37.62
CA VAL A 383 40.63 -64.96 37.50
C VAL A 383 40.77 -64.48 36.05
N ALA A 384 40.21 -63.34 35.60
CA ALA A 384 39.16 -62.43 36.06
C ALA A 384 38.75 -61.57 34.85
#